data_AF-A0A7C5QMW4-F1
#
_entry.id   AF-A0A7C5QMW4-F1
#
_cell.length_a   1.000
_cell.length_b   1.000
_cell.length_c   1.000
_cell.angle_alpha   90.00
_cell.angle_beta   90.00
_cell.angle_gamma   90.00
#
_symmetry.space_group_name_H-M   'P 1'
#
loop_
_entity.id
_entity.type
_entity.pdbx_description
1 polymer ?
#
loop_
_entity_poly.entity_id
_entity_poly.type
_entity_poly.pdbx_seq_one_letter_code
_entity_poly.pdbx_strand_id
1 'polypeptide(L)'
;MTSDRYLDTGPAWDPSGRYLYFCSDRTGVSNIYAYDMMDSSLWQVTNVISGAFMPDISPDGKEIVYIGYGSKGFDLYLMPVEKEKWAKVSENLPNLRPDRPVADLSWAKKEKDLKSKRYNPFKTFYPKSWFFRIAPDGFGQSLTLFTAAGDIAGQHTFSGSVSIGLTGKFRIGYSLGYSFLKLPFDINLNHSRYVGLQGGLKVDAQNKLWSEIGYRTAIGISYPITFNDFSNSFYLNYRLFYMTPEEEIKTPVDPNAAMLVLPDMGWLSGFELGWSFSNVHGSTFGISAEQGGTIWVGGNFDLPALGSDYTQISISYGLAGYRKIPFLKHHVLAIRFAGGYGSSTFSRRGVFVVGGFPEEDILMDIVNMTRMFSVALRGYPPAAAWGDQYYLLNFEYRIPIIDIFRGILTFPASINRIYASIFSDTGGAWWAGHFDTDGIKTGVGGEIFVSFTYAYYLVITFRFGYAYGFMDPGGHQTYIVLSTPF
;
A
#
# COMPACT_ATOMS: atom_id res chain seq x y z
N MET A 1 9.56 -28.14 11.82
CA MET A 1 9.58 -28.78 10.49
C MET A 1 10.98 -28.83 9.87
N THR A 2 11.82 -27.80 9.99
CA THR A 2 13.16 -27.77 9.35
C THR A 2 14.35 -28.13 10.25
N SER A 3 14.08 -28.63 11.46
CA SER A 3 15.11 -29.00 12.45
C SER A 3 15.57 -30.46 12.34
N ASP A 4 15.29 -31.11 11.22
CA ASP A 4 15.69 -32.49 10.94
C ASP A 4 16.64 -32.55 9.73
N ARG A 5 17.04 -33.77 9.34
CA ARG A 5 18.04 -34.01 8.27
C ARG A 5 17.44 -34.08 6.87
N TYR A 6 16.13 -33.92 6.73
CA TYR A 6 15.41 -34.07 5.48
C TYR A 6 15.34 -32.72 4.75
N LEU A 7 15.26 -32.74 3.42
CA LEU A 7 15.02 -31.51 2.67
C LEU A 7 13.52 -31.29 2.57
N ASP A 8 13.05 -30.24 3.22
CA ASP A 8 11.68 -29.76 3.11
C ASP A 8 11.64 -28.51 2.24
N THR A 9 10.95 -28.59 1.11
CA THR A 9 10.98 -27.55 0.08
C THR A 9 9.60 -27.36 -0.56
N GLY A 10 9.39 -26.21 -1.20
CA GLY A 10 8.13 -25.89 -1.89
C GLY A 10 6.90 -25.94 -0.97
N PRO A 11 6.84 -25.16 0.12
CA PRO A 11 5.65 -25.12 0.96
C PRO A 11 4.46 -24.46 0.23
N ALA A 12 3.27 -25.06 0.36
CA ALA A 12 2.01 -24.53 -0.11
C ALA A 12 0.92 -24.73 0.94
N TRP A 13 0.23 -23.64 1.29
CA TRP A 13 -0.88 -23.68 2.23
C TRP A 13 -2.15 -24.15 1.56
N ASP A 14 -2.93 -24.97 2.26
CA ASP A 14 -4.30 -25.24 1.85
C ASP A 14 -5.18 -23.99 2.02
N PRO A 15 -6.30 -23.86 1.28
CA PRO A 15 -7.18 -22.69 1.37
C PRO A 15 -7.78 -22.44 2.76
N SER A 16 -7.83 -23.46 3.63
CA SER A 16 -8.29 -23.29 5.01
C SER A 16 -7.20 -22.81 5.99
N GLY A 17 -5.92 -22.92 5.62
CA GLY A 17 -4.77 -22.63 6.47
C GLY A 17 -4.49 -23.70 7.54
N ARG A 18 -5.17 -24.86 7.48
CA ARG A 18 -4.97 -25.97 8.42
C ARG A 18 -3.80 -26.86 8.02
N TYR A 19 -3.60 -27.09 6.73
CA TYR A 19 -2.54 -27.98 6.22
C TYR A 19 -1.48 -27.17 5.49
N LEU A 20 -0.23 -27.45 5.82
CA LEU A 20 0.93 -27.03 5.05
C LEU A 20 1.43 -28.22 4.23
N TYR A 21 1.26 -28.15 2.91
CA TYR A 21 1.81 -29.13 1.99
C TYR A 21 3.24 -28.75 1.61
N PHE A 22 4.10 -29.73 1.41
CA PHE A 22 5.48 -29.49 1.03
C PHE A 22 6.11 -30.75 0.47
N CYS A 23 7.18 -30.58 -0.31
CA CYS A 23 8.00 -31.69 -0.78
C CYS A 23 9.01 -32.09 0.30
N SER A 24 9.11 -33.39 0.59
CA SER A 24 10.14 -33.94 1.47
C SER A 24 10.75 -35.23 0.96
N ASP A 25 12.05 -35.42 1.22
CA ASP A 25 12.80 -36.64 0.91
C ASP A 25 12.91 -37.63 2.08
N ARG A 26 12.00 -37.52 3.06
CA ARG A 26 11.91 -38.35 4.28
C ARG A 26 11.96 -39.86 4.07
N THR A 27 11.46 -40.34 2.93
CA THR A 27 11.45 -41.76 2.55
C THR A 27 12.56 -42.13 1.55
N GLY A 28 13.55 -41.24 1.35
CA GLY A 28 14.63 -41.39 0.38
C GLY A 28 14.29 -40.90 -1.03
N VAL A 29 13.00 -40.79 -1.36
CA VAL A 29 12.48 -40.22 -2.61
C VAL A 29 11.58 -39.04 -2.25
N SER A 30 11.74 -37.91 -2.96
CA SER A 30 10.90 -36.74 -2.79
C SER A 30 9.42 -37.06 -3.01
N ASN A 31 8.60 -36.81 -2.00
CA ASN A 31 7.16 -36.97 -2.03
C ASN A 31 6.49 -35.74 -1.44
N ILE A 32 5.19 -35.57 -1.70
CA ILE A 32 4.39 -34.54 -1.07
C ILE A 32 3.94 -35.03 0.31
N TYR A 33 4.10 -34.16 1.29
CA TYR A 33 3.67 -34.33 2.67
C TYR A 33 2.71 -33.19 3.04
N ALA A 34 1.85 -33.45 4.02
CA ALA A 34 0.97 -32.46 4.62
C ALA A 34 1.19 -32.45 6.14
N TYR A 35 1.47 -31.27 6.68
CA TYR A 35 1.54 -31.05 8.11
C TYR A 35 0.25 -30.39 8.58
N ASP A 36 -0.45 -31.01 9.54
CA ASP A 36 -1.66 -30.46 10.14
C ASP A 36 -1.29 -29.52 11.30
N MET A 37 -1.62 -28.24 11.15
CA MET A 37 -1.32 -27.21 12.13
C MET A 37 -2.14 -27.33 13.42
N MET A 38 -3.25 -28.07 13.41
CA MET A 38 -4.15 -28.16 14.56
C MET A 38 -3.70 -29.20 15.59
N ASP A 39 -3.24 -30.36 15.12
CA ASP A 39 -2.83 -31.48 15.98
C ASP A 39 -1.34 -31.84 15.84
N SER A 40 -0.60 -31.06 15.05
CA SER A 40 0.84 -31.23 14.80
C SER A 40 1.20 -32.58 14.16
N SER A 41 0.26 -33.21 13.45
CA SER A 41 0.49 -34.49 12.77
C SER A 41 1.09 -34.31 11.37
N LEU A 42 1.95 -35.25 10.97
CA LEU A 42 2.57 -35.30 9.65
C LEU A 42 2.01 -36.46 8.83
N TRP A 43 1.63 -36.17 7.59
CA TRP A 43 1.03 -37.10 6.66
C TRP A 43 1.82 -37.16 5.36
N GLN A 44 1.99 -38.35 4.81
CA GLN A 44 2.50 -38.55 3.46
C GLN A 44 1.33 -38.59 2.48
N VAL A 45 1.32 -37.64 1.54
CA VAL A 45 0.23 -37.41 0.59
C VAL A 45 0.44 -38.19 -0.70
N THR A 46 1.69 -38.28 -1.17
CA THR A 46 2.06 -39.09 -2.33
C THR A 46 3.03 -40.20 -1.96
N ASN A 47 3.02 -41.29 -2.72
CA ASN A 47 4.01 -42.34 -2.63
C ASN A 47 4.49 -42.75 -4.03
N VAL A 48 5.23 -41.86 -4.66
CA VAL A 48 5.82 -42.07 -5.98
C VAL A 48 7.29 -42.45 -5.86
N ILE A 49 7.77 -43.23 -6.83
CA ILE A 49 9.14 -43.75 -6.89
C ILE A 49 10.13 -42.80 -7.57
N SER A 50 9.63 -41.88 -8.40
CA SER A 50 10.43 -41.03 -9.26
C SER A 50 10.55 -39.59 -8.76
N GLY A 51 9.67 -39.18 -7.85
CA GLY A 51 9.69 -37.87 -7.21
C GLY A 51 8.42 -37.05 -7.46
N ALA A 52 7.93 -36.40 -6.41
CA ALA A 52 6.90 -35.37 -6.45
C ALA A 52 7.41 -34.10 -5.73
N PHE A 53 7.27 -32.96 -6.39
CA PHE A 53 7.91 -31.69 -6.00
C PHE A 53 6.93 -30.52 -6.14
N MET A 54 7.21 -29.42 -5.43
CA MET A 54 6.51 -28.13 -5.58
C MET A 54 4.97 -28.26 -5.67
N PRO A 55 4.32 -28.79 -4.63
CA PRO A 55 2.87 -28.90 -4.61
C PRO A 55 2.23 -27.51 -4.62
N ASP A 56 1.06 -27.39 -5.22
CA ASP A 56 0.13 -26.28 -5.05
C ASP A 56 -1.32 -26.80 -5.00
N ILE A 57 -2.14 -26.15 -4.19
CA ILE A 57 -3.47 -26.64 -3.82
C ILE A 57 -4.51 -25.74 -4.49
N SER A 58 -5.45 -26.37 -5.17
CA SER A 58 -6.60 -25.69 -5.77
C SER A 58 -7.34 -24.78 -4.76
N PRO A 59 -7.89 -23.62 -5.17
CA PRO A 59 -8.60 -22.70 -4.27
C PRO A 59 -9.80 -23.30 -3.52
N ASP A 60 -10.41 -24.35 -4.09
CA ASP A 60 -11.50 -25.10 -3.46
C ASP A 60 -11.00 -26.23 -2.54
N GLY A 61 -9.69 -26.51 -2.54
CA GLY A 61 -9.01 -27.47 -1.68
C GLY A 61 -9.20 -28.93 -2.09
N LYS A 62 -9.69 -29.19 -3.32
CA LYS A 62 -10.06 -30.55 -3.76
C LYS A 62 -9.00 -31.24 -4.61
N GLU A 63 -8.08 -30.48 -5.19
CA GLU A 63 -7.02 -30.96 -6.06
C GLU A 63 -5.67 -30.41 -5.64
N ILE A 64 -4.61 -31.20 -5.86
CA ILE A 64 -3.20 -30.84 -5.75
C ILE A 64 -2.59 -30.94 -7.13
N VAL A 65 -1.94 -29.87 -7.58
CA VAL A 65 -0.99 -29.92 -8.69
C VAL A 65 0.42 -30.06 -8.12
N TYR A 66 1.27 -30.88 -8.74
CA TYR A 66 2.67 -31.01 -8.35
C TYR A 66 3.53 -31.31 -9.58
N ILE A 67 4.82 -31.05 -9.47
CA ILE A 67 5.80 -31.46 -10.47
C ILE A 67 6.17 -32.92 -10.19
N GLY A 68 5.87 -33.81 -11.12
CA GLY A 68 6.30 -35.21 -11.07
C GLY A 68 7.47 -35.44 -12.01
N TYR A 69 8.38 -36.33 -11.63
CA TYR A 69 9.44 -36.79 -12.53
C TYR A 69 9.05 -38.14 -13.13
N GLY A 70 9.21 -38.34 -14.43
CA GLY A 70 8.87 -39.58 -15.11
C GLY A 70 9.87 -39.90 -16.22
N SER A 71 9.55 -40.90 -17.05
CA SER A 71 10.42 -41.33 -18.15
C SER A 71 10.66 -40.25 -19.21
N LYS A 72 9.77 -39.25 -19.31
CA LYS A 72 9.89 -38.10 -20.20
C LYS A 72 10.51 -36.85 -19.54
N GLY A 73 10.98 -36.98 -18.30
CA GLY A 73 11.47 -35.87 -17.48
C GLY A 73 10.39 -35.31 -16.55
N PHE A 74 10.51 -34.03 -16.19
CA PHE A 74 9.56 -33.34 -15.33
C PHE A 74 8.29 -32.97 -16.08
N ASP A 75 7.13 -33.18 -15.45
CA ASP A 75 5.82 -32.80 -15.97
C ASP A 75 4.88 -32.37 -14.82
N LEU A 76 3.76 -31.74 -15.15
CA LEU A 76 2.72 -31.38 -14.18
C LEU A 76 1.74 -32.55 -13.99
N TYR A 77 1.51 -32.90 -12.74
CA TYR A 77 0.56 -33.93 -12.34
C TYR A 77 -0.54 -33.29 -11.50
N LEU A 78 -1.77 -33.70 -11.75
CA LEU A 78 -2.94 -33.28 -10.99
C LEU A 78 -3.51 -34.51 -10.28
N MET A 79 -3.84 -34.38 -9.00
CA MET A 79 -4.48 -35.44 -8.22
C MET A 79 -5.54 -34.87 -7.27
N PRO A 80 -6.58 -35.64 -6.91
CA PRO A 80 -7.54 -35.24 -5.90
C PRO A 80 -6.92 -35.26 -4.49
N VAL A 81 -7.46 -34.43 -3.59
CA VAL A 81 -7.16 -34.40 -2.15
C VAL A 81 -8.02 -35.45 -1.46
N GLU A 82 -7.47 -36.65 -1.28
CA GLU A 82 -8.15 -37.79 -0.63
C GLU A 82 -7.47 -38.09 0.71
N LYS A 83 -7.86 -37.37 1.76
CA LYS A 83 -7.20 -37.42 3.09
C LYS A 83 -7.22 -38.82 3.71
N GLU A 84 -8.24 -39.61 3.38
CA GLU A 84 -8.41 -40.98 3.84
C GLU A 84 -7.33 -41.93 3.29
N LYS A 85 -6.67 -41.56 2.18
CA LYS A 85 -5.56 -42.33 1.58
C LYS A 85 -4.19 -41.89 2.09
N TRP A 86 -4.12 -40.82 2.87
CA TRP A 86 -2.85 -40.33 3.40
C TRP A 86 -2.28 -41.30 4.43
N ALA A 87 -0.98 -41.55 4.36
CA ALA A 87 -0.29 -42.37 5.34
C ALA A 87 0.23 -41.48 6.49
N LYS A 88 -0.15 -41.79 7.73
CA LYS A 88 0.42 -41.11 8.89
C LYS A 88 1.91 -41.42 8.99
N VAL A 89 2.74 -40.38 9.06
CA VAL A 89 4.19 -40.53 9.18
C VAL A 89 4.53 -40.78 10.64
N SER A 90 5.29 -41.83 10.92
CA SER A 90 5.78 -42.10 12.28
C SER A 90 6.95 -41.17 12.63
N GLU A 91 7.09 -40.84 13.91
CA GLU A 91 8.23 -40.02 14.40
C GLU A 91 9.58 -40.72 14.22
N ASN A 92 9.59 -42.06 14.05
CA ASN A 92 10.77 -42.90 13.97
C ASN A 92 10.99 -43.47 12.55
N LEU A 93 10.96 -42.62 11.52
CA LEU A 93 11.38 -43.05 10.18
C LEU A 93 12.86 -43.51 10.21
N PRO A 94 13.19 -44.70 9.69
CA PRO A 94 14.57 -45.14 9.60
C PRO A 94 15.36 -44.14 8.75
N ASN A 95 16.53 -43.75 9.25
CA ASN A 95 17.40 -42.86 8.50
C ASN A 95 17.97 -43.60 7.27
N LEU A 96 17.34 -43.39 6.12
CA LEU A 96 17.78 -43.97 4.85
C LEU A 96 18.95 -43.20 4.22
N ARG A 97 19.31 -42.03 4.77
CA ARG A 97 20.43 -41.23 4.26
C ARG A 97 21.74 -41.64 4.93
N PRO A 98 22.77 -42.02 4.17
CA PRO A 98 24.12 -42.11 4.73
C PRO A 98 24.52 -40.75 5.32
N ASP A 99 25.36 -40.77 6.33
CA ASP A 99 25.88 -39.53 6.89
C ASP A 99 26.65 -38.78 5.80
N ARG A 100 26.44 -37.47 5.73
CA ARG A 100 27.13 -36.64 4.74
C ARG A 100 28.63 -36.83 4.94
N PRO A 101 29.39 -37.23 3.91
CA PRO A 101 30.83 -37.27 4.02
C PRO A 101 31.31 -35.88 4.44
N VAL A 102 32.29 -35.84 5.35
CA VAL A 102 32.95 -34.59 5.72
C VAL A 102 33.49 -33.99 4.43
N ALA A 103 33.00 -32.81 4.04
CA ALA A 103 33.44 -32.15 2.83
C ALA A 103 34.97 -31.96 2.89
N ASP A 104 35.69 -32.43 1.89
CA ASP A 104 37.11 -32.09 1.75
C ASP A 104 37.21 -30.60 1.42
N LEU A 105 37.54 -29.80 2.42
CA LEU A 105 37.73 -28.34 2.31
C LEU A 105 39.16 -27.97 1.89
N SER A 106 39.97 -28.93 1.42
CA SER A 106 41.33 -28.66 0.92
C SER A 106 41.35 -27.64 -0.22
N TRP A 107 40.31 -27.62 -1.07
CA TRP A 107 40.12 -26.61 -2.11
C TRP A 107 39.71 -25.24 -1.56
N ALA A 108 38.96 -25.19 -0.45
CA ALA A 108 38.56 -23.93 0.19
C ALA A 108 39.76 -23.23 0.84
N LYS A 109 40.75 -24.01 1.33
CA LYS A 109 42.05 -23.46 1.78
C LYS A 109 42.83 -22.78 0.64
N LYS A 110 42.53 -23.08 -0.63
CA LYS A 110 43.15 -22.44 -1.80
C LYS A 110 42.47 -21.14 -2.22
N GLU A 111 41.37 -20.73 -1.58
CA GLU A 111 40.76 -19.44 -1.91
C GLU A 111 41.78 -18.32 -1.69
N LYS A 112 41.93 -17.48 -2.73
CA LYS A 112 42.72 -16.25 -2.68
C LYS A 112 42.48 -15.58 -1.34
N ASP A 113 43.55 -15.08 -0.72
CA ASP A 113 43.51 -14.24 0.47
C ASP A 113 42.61 -13.02 0.20
N LEU A 114 41.30 -13.20 0.33
CA LEU A 114 40.26 -12.20 0.10
C LEU A 114 40.30 -11.30 1.32
N LYS A 115 41.33 -10.45 1.37
CA LYS A 115 41.51 -9.49 2.46
C LYS A 115 40.22 -8.68 2.58
N SER A 116 39.59 -8.79 3.76
CA SER A 116 38.41 -8.01 4.09
C SER A 116 38.71 -6.53 3.87
N LYS A 117 37.87 -5.85 3.10
CA LYS A 117 37.96 -4.41 2.87
C LYS A 117 36.80 -3.73 3.56
N ARG A 118 37.05 -2.54 4.10
CA ARG A 118 35.98 -1.71 4.65
C ARG A 118 34.94 -1.45 3.56
N TYR A 119 33.69 -1.58 3.94
CA TYR A 119 32.55 -1.26 3.09
C TYR A 119 32.69 0.15 2.48
N ASN A 120 32.45 0.26 1.17
CA ASN A 120 32.50 1.52 0.43
C ASN A 120 31.30 1.57 -0.53
N PRO A 121 30.29 2.41 -0.25
CA PRO A 121 29.07 2.46 -1.05
C PRO A 121 29.32 2.93 -2.49
N PHE A 122 30.26 3.87 -2.69
CA PHE A 122 30.50 4.54 -3.97
C PHE A 122 30.91 3.62 -5.11
N LYS A 123 31.33 2.39 -4.83
CA LYS A 123 31.61 1.38 -5.87
C LYS A 123 30.37 0.90 -6.60
N THR A 124 29.22 1.00 -5.95
CA THR A 124 27.96 0.43 -6.46
C THR A 124 26.80 1.43 -6.42
N PHE A 125 26.94 2.48 -5.61
CA PHE A 125 25.94 3.52 -5.40
C PHE A 125 26.04 4.61 -6.49
N TYR A 126 25.49 4.29 -7.65
CA TYR A 126 25.30 5.23 -8.75
C TYR A 126 24.02 4.87 -9.53
N PRO A 127 23.37 5.84 -10.19
CA PRO A 127 22.22 5.61 -11.07
C PRO A 127 22.41 4.48 -12.07
N LYS A 128 21.54 3.46 -12.03
CA LYS A 128 21.55 2.34 -13.00
C LYS A 128 20.28 2.23 -13.82
N SER A 129 19.17 2.80 -13.33
CA SER A 129 17.90 2.81 -14.03
C SER A 129 17.55 4.23 -14.45
N TRP A 130 17.03 4.35 -15.67
CA TRP A 130 16.52 5.58 -16.23
C TRP A 130 15.19 5.29 -16.89
N PHE A 131 14.18 6.10 -16.59
CA PHE A 131 12.86 5.96 -17.18
C PHE A 131 12.31 7.34 -17.48
N PHE A 132 11.57 7.50 -18.56
CA PHE A 132 10.92 8.76 -18.88
C PHE A 132 9.41 8.56 -18.98
N ARG A 133 8.66 9.61 -18.66
CA ARG A 133 7.20 9.65 -18.76
C ARG A 133 6.78 10.97 -19.34
N ILE A 134 5.83 10.93 -20.27
CA ILE A 134 5.09 12.12 -20.70
C ILE A 134 3.71 12.03 -20.07
N ALA A 135 3.32 13.05 -19.32
CA ALA A 135 2.02 13.10 -18.66
C ALA A 135 1.54 14.54 -18.46
N PRO A 136 0.22 14.75 -18.36
CA PRO A 136 -0.31 16.07 -18.07
C PRO A 136 0.21 16.63 -16.74
N ASP A 137 0.44 17.94 -16.69
CA ASP A 137 0.70 18.73 -15.49
C ASP A 137 -0.33 19.87 -15.36
N GLY A 138 -0.19 20.70 -14.31
CA GLY A 138 -1.10 21.83 -14.08
C GLY A 138 -1.07 22.92 -15.17
N PHE A 139 -0.20 22.81 -16.18
CA PHE A 139 -0.01 23.79 -17.24
C PHE A 139 -0.15 23.18 -18.66
N GLY A 140 -0.41 21.88 -18.79
CA GLY A 140 -0.50 21.17 -20.06
C GLY A 140 0.18 19.81 -19.99
N GLN A 141 1.16 19.55 -20.86
CA GLN A 141 1.95 18.31 -20.86
C GLN A 141 3.34 18.54 -20.25
N SER A 142 3.89 17.51 -19.58
CA SER A 142 5.24 17.51 -19.04
C SER A 142 6.03 16.26 -19.46
N LEU A 143 7.34 16.38 -19.63
CA LEU A 143 8.29 15.27 -19.76
C LEU A 143 9.04 15.12 -18.43
N THR A 144 8.95 13.95 -17.81
CA THR A 144 9.65 13.65 -16.56
C THR A 144 10.65 12.52 -16.75
N LEU A 145 11.92 12.76 -16.43
CA LEU A 145 13.00 11.78 -16.38
C LEU A 145 13.19 11.33 -14.92
N PHE A 146 13.22 10.02 -14.70
CA PHE A 146 13.42 9.37 -13.40
C PHE A 146 14.72 8.61 -13.38
N THR A 147 15.32 8.52 -12.20
CA THR A 147 16.48 7.70 -11.92
C THR A 147 16.42 7.11 -10.51
N ALA A 148 17.01 5.94 -10.32
CA ALA A 148 17.22 5.36 -9.00
C ALA A 148 18.61 4.70 -8.87
N ALA A 149 19.12 4.66 -7.65
CA ALA A 149 20.36 4.00 -7.30
C ALA A 149 20.25 3.32 -5.92
N GLY A 150 20.93 2.20 -5.77
CA GLY A 150 21.09 1.51 -4.50
C GLY A 150 22.48 0.90 -4.46
N ASP A 151 23.13 0.92 -3.30
CA ASP A 151 24.36 0.17 -3.11
C ASP A 151 24.05 -1.34 -2.96
N ILE A 152 25.04 -2.19 -3.16
CA ILE A 152 24.84 -3.65 -3.14
C ILE A 152 24.45 -4.20 -1.76
N ALA A 153 24.76 -3.50 -0.67
CA ALA A 153 24.37 -3.90 0.68
C ALA A 153 23.00 -3.33 1.10
N GLY A 154 22.34 -2.54 0.24
CA GLY A 154 21.03 -1.95 0.53
C GLY A 154 21.04 -0.93 1.67
N GLN A 155 22.20 -0.38 2.04
CA GLN A 155 22.36 0.60 3.12
C GLN A 155 22.04 2.02 2.65
N HIS A 156 22.22 2.32 1.37
CA HIS A 156 22.04 3.62 0.74
C HIS A 156 21.12 3.44 -0.46
N THR A 157 20.05 4.22 -0.50
CA THR A 157 19.17 4.33 -1.67
C THR A 157 19.02 5.79 -2.08
N PHE A 158 18.87 6.01 -3.37
CA PHE A 158 18.63 7.32 -3.97
C PHE A 158 17.57 7.20 -5.05
N SER A 159 16.68 8.18 -5.10
CA SER A 159 15.74 8.38 -6.18
C SER A 159 15.78 9.84 -6.63
N GLY A 160 15.63 10.07 -7.93
CA GLY A 160 15.67 11.40 -8.50
C GLY A 160 14.70 11.51 -9.66
N SER A 161 14.10 12.68 -9.83
CA SER A 161 13.34 13.02 -11.02
C SER A 161 13.52 14.48 -11.41
N VAL A 162 13.45 14.74 -12.72
CA VAL A 162 13.41 16.07 -13.30
C VAL A 162 12.24 16.12 -14.26
N SER A 163 11.36 17.09 -14.09
CA SER A 163 10.17 17.32 -14.90
C SER A 163 10.29 18.62 -15.67
N ILE A 164 9.97 18.60 -16.96
CA ILE A 164 10.05 19.74 -17.86
C ILE A 164 8.68 19.95 -18.50
N GLY A 165 8.08 21.12 -18.28
CA GLY A 165 6.83 21.52 -18.93
C GLY A 165 7.03 21.68 -20.44
N LEU A 166 6.19 21.01 -21.23
CA LEU A 166 6.18 21.02 -22.69
C LEU A 166 5.15 22.00 -23.28
N THR A 167 4.29 22.57 -22.42
CA THR A 167 3.21 23.48 -22.83
C THR A 167 3.42 24.87 -22.22
N GLY A 168 3.34 25.90 -23.05
CA GLY A 168 3.48 27.29 -22.61
C GLY A 168 4.91 27.65 -22.19
N LYS A 169 5.04 28.28 -21.02
CA LYS A 169 6.33 28.72 -20.47
C LYS A 169 7.17 27.53 -20.00
N PHE A 170 8.47 27.59 -20.27
CA PHE A 170 9.43 26.59 -19.84
C PHE A 170 9.53 26.54 -18.30
N ARG A 171 9.09 25.44 -17.71
CA ARG A 171 9.07 25.20 -16.26
C ARG A 171 9.81 23.91 -15.94
N ILE A 172 10.65 23.96 -14.90
CA ILE A 172 11.40 22.79 -14.42
C ILE A 172 10.97 22.44 -13.00
N GLY A 173 10.49 21.22 -12.80
CA GLY A 173 10.38 20.61 -11.47
C GLY A 173 11.52 19.61 -11.25
N TYR A 174 11.87 19.35 -10.00
CA TYR A 174 12.72 18.21 -9.66
C TYR A 174 12.36 17.67 -8.28
N SER A 175 12.70 16.41 -8.05
CA SER A 175 12.61 15.77 -6.74
C SER A 175 13.81 14.85 -6.54
N LEU A 176 14.37 14.87 -5.34
CA LEU A 176 15.51 14.09 -4.90
C LEU A 176 15.16 13.44 -3.56
N GLY A 177 15.36 12.13 -3.47
CA GLY A 177 15.17 11.35 -2.25
C GLY A 177 16.42 10.54 -1.96
N TYR A 178 16.81 10.47 -0.70
CA TYR A 178 17.92 9.66 -0.20
C TYR A 178 17.53 8.99 1.11
N SER A 179 17.82 7.70 1.24
CA SER A 179 17.61 6.96 2.48
C SER A 179 18.85 6.19 2.91
N PHE A 180 19.15 6.23 4.21
CA PHE A 180 20.19 5.46 4.85
C PHE A 180 19.58 4.46 5.83
N LEU A 181 19.74 3.17 5.54
CA LEU A 181 18.99 2.05 6.13
C LEU A 181 19.85 1.13 7.02
N LYS A 182 21.03 1.60 7.45
CA LYS A 182 21.99 0.78 8.21
C LYS A 182 21.79 0.87 9.73
N LEU A 183 21.28 2.00 10.19
CA LEU A 183 21.10 2.23 11.63
C LEU A 183 19.85 1.46 12.10
N PRO A 184 19.65 1.32 13.42
CA PRO A 184 18.41 0.76 13.95
C PRO A 184 17.16 1.49 13.46
N PHE A 185 17.29 2.77 13.10
CA PHE A 185 16.27 3.60 12.46
C PHE A 185 16.76 4.03 11.07
N ASP A 186 15.84 4.30 10.16
CA ASP A 186 16.17 4.85 8.85
C ASP A 186 16.35 6.35 8.96
N ILE A 187 17.26 6.90 8.17
CA ILE A 187 17.36 8.34 7.93
C ILE A 187 16.90 8.62 6.52
N ASN A 188 15.94 9.54 6.37
CA ASN A 188 15.38 9.94 5.09
C ASN A 188 15.65 11.43 4.85
N LEU A 189 16.07 11.77 3.64
CA LEU A 189 16.22 13.13 3.16
C LEU A 189 15.44 13.25 1.84
N ASN A 190 14.51 14.18 1.79
CA ASN A 190 13.76 14.51 0.59
C ASN A 190 13.91 15.99 0.29
N HIS A 191 14.15 16.33 -0.97
CA HIS A 191 14.17 17.71 -1.45
C HIS A 191 13.48 17.79 -2.81
N SER A 192 12.65 18.80 -3.01
CA SER A 192 11.97 19.00 -4.29
C SER A 192 11.72 20.47 -4.58
N ARG A 193 11.66 20.77 -5.87
CA ARG A 193 11.17 22.02 -6.43
C ARG A 193 9.98 21.70 -7.33
N TYR A 194 8.88 22.40 -7.15
CA TYR A 194 7.75 22.32 -8.06
C TYR A 194 7.30 23.71 -8.51
N VAL A 195 6.59 23.74 -9.63
CA VAL A 195 5.86 24.91 -10.12
C VAL A 195 4.41 24.48 -10.29
N GLY A 196 3.46 25.25 -9.77
CA GLY A 196 2.05 24.86 -9.81
C GLY A 196 1.10 26.03 -9.73
N LEU A 197 -0.11 25.87 -10.27
CA LEU A 197 -1.18 26.83 -10.11
C LEU A 197 -1.80 26.72 -8.72
N GLN A 198 -1.99 27.86 -8.07
CA GLN A 198 -2.54 27.97 -6.72
C GLN A 198 -3.69 28.99 -6.71
N GLY A 199 -4.67 28.76 -5.83
CA GLY A 199 -5.67 29.76 -5.48
C GLY A 199 -5.20 30.70 -4.37
N GLY A 200 -6.06 31.60 -3.92
CA GLY A 200 -5.82 32.46 -2.76
C GLY A 200 -5.48 33.91 -3.11
N LEU A 201 -5.11 34.19 -4.36
CA LEU A 201 -5.03 35.55 -4.88
C LEU A 201 -6.45 36.03 -5.21
N LYS A 202 -6.91 37.11 -4.57
CA LYS A 202 -8.20 37.73 -4.91
C LYS A 202 -7.97 39.11 -5.52
N VAL A 203 -8.58 39.34 -6.69
CA VAL A 203 -8.63 40.64 -7.37
C VAL A 203 -10.11 40.95 -7.58
N ASP A 204 -10.56 42.10 -7.10
CA ASP A 204 -11.98 42.49 -7.14
C ASP A 204 -12.93 41.44 -6.54
N ALA A 205 -12.54 40.87 -5.40
CA ALA A 205 -13.23 39.76 -4.72
C ALA A 205 -13.33 38.44 -5.52
N GLN A 206 -12.80 38.37 -6.74
CA GLN A 206 -12.71 37.15 -7.53
C GLN A 206 -11.40 36.42 -7.27
N ASN A 207 -11.49 35.12 -7.02
CA ASN A 207 -10.31 34.27 -6.85
C ASN A 207 -9.64 34.05 -8.21
N LYS A 208 -8.37 34.43 -8.34
CA LYS A 208 -7.58 34.29 -9.55
C LYS A 208 -6.45 33.29 -9.29
N LEU A 209 -6.28 32.34 -10.20
CA LEU A 209 -5.14 31.43 -10.13
C LEU A 209 -3.84 32.19 -10.37
N TRP A 210 -2.82 31.86 -9.58
CA TRP A 210 -1.45 32.37 -9.73
C TRP A 210 -0.47 31.20 -9.77
N SER A 211 0.71 31.43 -10.33
CA SER A 211 1.74 30.40 -10.42
C SER A 211 2.72 30.54 -9.25
N GLU A 212 2.87 29.46 -8.49
CA GLU A 212 3.76 29.36 -7.33
C GLU A 212 4.98 28.49 -7.66
N ILE A 213 6.15 28.91 -7.20
CA ILE A 213 7.34 28.07 -7.07
C ILE A 213 7.47 27.65 -5.60
N GLY A 214 7.51 26.34 -5.38
CA GLY A 214 7.67 25.77 -4.05
C GLY A 214 8.97 24.98 -3.92
N TYR A 215 9.71 25.18 -2.83
CA TYR A 215 10.87 24.36 -2.44
C TYR A 215 10.54 23.61 -1.16
N ARG A 216 10.48 22.28 -1.22
CA ARG A 216 10.19 21.42 -0.06
C ARG A 216 11.42 20.61 0.30
N THR A 217 11.81 20.67 1.56
CA THR A 217 12.87 19.84 2.14
C THR A 217 12.33 19.15 3.38
N ALA A 218 12.59 17.86 3.53
CA ALA A 218 12.28 17.11 4.74
C ALA A 218 13.47 16.23 5.11
N ILE A 219 13.85 16.28 6.38
CA ILE A 219 14.80 15.35 6.98
C ILE A 219 14.05 14.60 8.06
N GLY A 220 14.11 13.28 8.03
CA GLY A 220 13.36 12.46 8.96
C GLY A 220 14.07 11.21 9.41
N ILE A 221 13.56 10.69 10.51
CA ILE A 221 13.89 9.36 11.01
C ILE A 221 12.62 8.51 11.04
N SER A 222 12.77 7.23 10.73
CA SER A 222 11.70 6.23 10.90
C SER A 222 12.23 4.99 11.62
N TYR A 223 11.44 4.45 12.53
CA TYR A 223 11.80 3.27 13.32
C TYR A 223 10.70 2.21 13.20
N PRO A 224 10.80 1.30 12.21
CA PRO A 224 9.90 0.16 12.12
C PRO A 224 10.32 -0.93 13.10
N ILE A 225 9.40 -1.37 13.95
CA ILE A 225 9.57 -2.53 14.84
C ILE A 225 8.60 -3.61 14.36
N THR A 226 9.13 -4.61 13.66
CA THR A 226 8.33 -5.70 13.11
C THR A 226 8.62 -7.00 13.87
N PHE A 227 7.57 -7.61 14.41
CA PHE A 227 7.56 -8.97 14.94
C PHE A 227 6.71 -9.85 14.02
N ASN A 228 6.70 -11.16 14.27
CA ASN A 228 5.95 -12.10 13.44
C ASN A 228 4.46 -11.77 13.32
N ASP A 229 3.86 -11.26 14.41
CA ASP A 229 2.40 -11.08 14.48
C ASP A 229 1.95 -9.61 14.54
N PHE A 230 2.88 -8.66 14.67
CA PHE A 230 2.55 -7.24 14.69
C PHE A 230 3.70 -6.35 14.24
N SER A 231 3.35 -5.13 13.84
CA SER A 231 4.29 -4.08 13.49
C SER A 231 3.95 -2.80 14.23
N ASN A 232 5.00 -2.08 14.64
CA ASN A 232 4.93 -0.68 15.04
C ASN A 232 5.79 0.14 14.09
N SER A 233 5.39 1.35 13.78
CA SER A 233 6.21 2.28 13.01
C SER A 233 6.07 3.68 13.58
N PHE A 234 7.21 4.25 13.96
CA PHE A 234 7.32 5.62 14.42
C PHE A 234 8.07 6.43 13.37
N TYR A 235 7.67 7.67 13.15
CA TYR A 235 8.44 8.59 12.33
C TYR A 235 8.42 10.00 12.91
N LEU A 236 9.48 10.74 12.62
CA LEU A 236 9.65 12.15 12.93
C LEU A 236 10.37 12.80 11.75
N ASN A 237 9.74 13.80 11.14
CA ASN A 237 10.28 14.59 10.06
C ASN A 237 10.34 16.06 10.48
N TYR A 238 11.47 16.71 10.26
CA TYR A 238 11.54 18.17 10.22
C TYR A 238 11.38 18.62 8.77
N ARG A 239 10.44 19.52 8.53
CA ARG A 239 10.04 19.97 7.20
C ARG A 239 10.25 21.45 7.04
N LEU A 240 10.67 21.83 5.84
CA LEU A 240 10.88 23.19 5.40
C LEU A 240 10.17 23.33 4.06
N PHE A 241 9.27 24.29 3.94
CA PHE A 241 8.59 24.58 2.70
C PHE A 241 8.63 26.09 2.45
N TYR A 242 9.34 26.50 1.40
CA TYR A 242 9.41 27.88 0.97
C TYR A 242 8.57 28.09 -0.29
N MET A 243 7.72 29.11 -0.27
CA MET A 243 6.76 29.45 -1.34
C MET A 243 7.01 30.86 -1.84
N THR A 244 7.05 31.02 -3.15
CA THR A 244 7.26 32.32 -3.80
C THR A 244 6.53 32.34 -5.15
N PRO A 245 6.11 33.49 -5.69
CA PRO A 245 5.42 33.51 -6.97
C PRO A 245 6.40 33.29 -8.12
N GLU A 246 5.96 32.59 -9.16
CA GLU A 246 6.72 32.40 -10.40
C GLU A 246 6.96 33.75 -11.11
N GLU A 247 5.99 34.65 -10.99
CA GLU A 247 6.02 35.99 -11.57
C GLU A 247 5.48 37.00 -10.57
N GLU A 248 5.99 38.23 -10.64
CA GLU A 248 5.53 39.32 -9.76
C GLU A 248 4.02 39.55 -9.91
N ILE A 249 3.30 39.49 -8.79
CA ILE A 249 1.86 39.77 -8.76
C ILE A 249 1.68 41.28 -8.85
N LYS A 250 1.33 41.77 -10.05
CA LYS A 250 1.07 43.20 -10.28
C LYS A 250 -0.17 43.64 -9.52
N THR A 251 -0.04 44.71 -8.73
CA THR A 251 -1.16 45.36 -8.06
C THR A 251 -1.90 46.28 -9.05
N PRO A 252 -3.24 46.32 -9.06
CA PRO A 252 -3.96 47.36 -9.79
C PRO A 252 -3.58 48.74 -9.22
N VAL A 253 -3.19 49.68 -10.08
CA VAL A 253 -2.74 51.04 -9.70
C VAL A 253 -3.94 51.97 -9.42
N ASP A 254 -5.17 51.52 -9.66
CA ASP A 254 -6.37 52.31 -9.44
C ASP A 254 -6.73 52.33 -7.94
N PRO A 255 -6.70 53.50 -7.26
CA PRO A 255 -7.08 53.64 -5.86
C PRO A 255 -8.56 53.36 -5.59
N ASN A 256 -9.40 53.22 -6.63
CA ASN A 256 -10.79 52.78 -6.55
C ASN A 256 -11.02 51.32 -6.98
N ALA A 257 -9.99 50.62 -7.48
CA ALA A 257 -10.09 49.20 -7.82
C ALA A 257 -10.09 48.32 -6.56
N ALA A 258 -10.81 47.20 -6.61
CA ALA A 258 -11.27 46.50 -5.44
C ALA A 258 -10.19 45.63 -4.77
N MET A 259 -10.49 45.26 -3.51
CA MET A 259 -9.59 44.62 -2.54
C MET A 259 -8.69 43.55 -3.16
N LEU A 260 -7.39 43.86 -3.27
CA LEU A 260 -6.35 42.88 -3.56
C LEU A 260 -6.02 42.11 -2.29
N VAL A 261 -6.21 40.80 -2.29
CA VAL A 261 -5.72 39.90 -1.24
C VAL A 261 -4.60 39.05 -1.81
N LEU A 262 -3.39 39.25 -1.30
CA LEU A 262 -2.22 38.46 -1.69
C LEU A 262 -2.33 37.03 -1.13
N PRO A 263 -1.86 36.03 -1.88
CA PRO A 263 -1.81 34.65 -1.38
C PRO A 263 -0.73 34.51 -0.31
N ASP A 264 -0.87 33.47 0.51
CA ASP A 264 0.15 33.10 1.50
C ASP A 264 1.45 32.66 0.83
N MET A 265 2.57 33.24 1.25
CA MET A 265 3.92 33.04 0.71
C MET A 265 4.94 33.03 1.85
N GLY A 266 6.18 32.62 1.57
CA GLY A 266 7.22 32.55 2.59
C GLY A 266 7.44 31.13 3.11
N TRP A 267 7.82 31.01 4.38
CA TRP A 267 8.21 29.77 5.02
C TRP A 267 7.06 29.11 5.76
N LEU A 268 6.92 27.81 5.56
CA LEU A 268 6.14 26.90 6.39
C LEU A 268 7.09 25.80 6.87
N SER A 269 7.40 25.79 8.16
CA SER A 269 8.35 24.84 8.72
C SER A 269 7.91 24.27 10.06
N GLY A 270 8.23 23.01 10.28
CA GLY A 270 7.65 22.30 11.40
C GLY A 270 8.04 20.85 11.50
N PHE A 271 7.50 20.22 12.54
CA PHE A 271 7.61 18.78 12.70
C PHE A 271 6.38 18.07 12.18
N GLU A 272 6.61 16.95 11.52
CA GLU A 272 5.60 15.95 11.24
C GLU A 272 6.00 14.68 11.97
N LEU A 273 5.12 14.18 12.83
CA LEU A 273 5.38 12.98 13.61
C LEU A 273 4.19 12.05 13.56
N GLY A 274 4.45 10.76 13.65
CA GLY A 274 3.39 9.79 13.69
C GLY A 274 3.82 8.45 14.25
N TRP A 275 2.81 7.71 14.66
CA TRP A 275 2.88 6.35 15.14
C TRP A 275 1.78 5.54 14.48
N SER A 276 2.12 4.31 14.10
CA SER A 276 1.15 3.33 13.67
C SER A 276 1.47 1.96 14.27
N PHE A 277 0.40 1.22 14.53
CA PHE A 277 0.40 -0.17 14.93
C PHE A 277 -0.46 -0.98 13.97
N SER A 278 -0.03 -2.20 13.65
CA SER A 278 -0.85 -3.15 12.90
C SER A 278 -0.55 -4.58 13.33
N ASN A 279 -1.59 -5.34 13.68
CA ASN A 279 -1.56 -6.80 13.81
C ASN A 279 -2.59 -7.45 12.85
N VAL A 280 -2.79 -6.81 11.70
CA VAL A 280 -3.74 -7.29 10.70
C VAL A 280 -3.19 -8.54 10.03
N HIS A 281 -4.03 -9.57 9.96
CA HIS A 281 -3.75 -10.82 9.27
C HIS A 281 -4.80 -11.08 8.18
N GLY A 282 -4.36 -11.72 7.11
CA GLY A 282 -5.20 -12.19 6.01
C GLY A 282 -4.63 -13.49 5.44
N SER A 283 -5.48 -14.24 4.74
CA SER A 283 -5.06 -15.42 3.97
C SER A 283 -4.65 -14.99 2.55
N THR A 284 -3.78 -15.76 1.90
CA THR A 284 -3.48 -15.61 0.46
C THR A 284 -4.75 -15.67 -0.40
N PHE A 285 -5.75 -16.45 0.02
CA PHE A 285 -7.04 -16.54 -0.64
C PHE A 285 -8.09 -15.58 -0.07
N GLY A 286 -7.78 -14.82 0.99
CA GLY A 286 -8.69 -13.83 1.55
C GLY A 286 -8.92 -12.66 0.61
N ILE A 287 -10.13 -12.09 0.62
CA ILE A 287 -10.49 -10.94 -0.25
C ILE A 287 -10.00 -9.59 0.31
N SER A 288 -9.65 -9.54 1.60
CA SER A 288 -9.10 -8.38 2.31
C SER A 288 -8.39 -8.83 3.59
N ALA A 289 -7.97 -7.87 4.41
CA ALA A 289 -7.72 -8.10 5.84
C ALA A 289 -8.88 -8.90 6.48
N GLU A 290 -8.58 -9.94 7.26
CA GLU A 290 -9.59 -10.84 7.84
C GLU A 290 -9.65 -10.79 9.36
N GLN A 291 -8.54 -10.52 10.03
CA GLN A 291 -8.43 -10.55 11.48
C GLN A 291 -7.45 -9.51 11.99
N GLY A 292 -7.70 -8.95 13.17
CA GLY A 292 -6.79 -8.03 13.84
C GLY A 292 -7.20 -6.57 13.60
N GLY A 293 -6.28 -5.64 13.76
CA GLY A 293 -6.56 -4.23 13.59
C GLY A 293 -5.33 -3.38 13.41
N THR A 294 -5.57 -2.13 13.04
CA THR A 294 -4.56 -1.10 12.93
C THR A 294 -5.00 0.15 13.67
N ILE A 295 -4.04 0.87 14.23
CA ILE A 295 -4.21 2.18 14.84
C ILE A 295 -3.14 3.08 14.24
N TRP A 296 -3.50 4.31 13.92
CA TRP A 296 -2.54 5.31 13.49
C TRP A 296 -2.88 6.66 14.11
N VAL A 297 -1.84 7.40 14.46
CA VAL A 297 -1.92 8.78 14.93
C VAL A 297 -0.78 9.54 14.28
N GLY A 298 -1.07 10.70 13.70
CA GLY A 298 -0.08 11.56 13.08
C GLY A 298 -0.43 13.02 13.32
N GLY A 299 0.59 13.86 13.32
CA GLY A 299 0.40 15.30 13.48
C GLY A 299 1.45 16.10 12.72
N ASN A 300 1.02 17.28 12.26
CA ASN A 300 1.85 18.31 11.67
C ASN A 300 1.80 19.54 12.56
N PHE A 301 2.97 20.07 12.91
CA PHE A 301 3.14 21.20 13.80
C PHE A 301 4.12 22.18 13.16
N ASP A 302 3.59 23.08 12.32
CA ASP A 302 4.34 24.17 11.73
C ASP A 302 4.15 25.42 12.60
N LEU A 303 5.22 25.90 13.22
CA LEU A 303 5.16 26.91 14.30
C LEU A 303 6.20 28.02 14.07
N PRO A 304 5.93 29.28 14.45
CA PRO A 304 6.93 30.35 14.33
C PRO A 304 8.23 30.07 15.07
N ALA A 305 8.18 29.38 16.21
CA ALA A 305 9.36 28.94 16.95
C ALA A 305 10.26 27.94 16.17
N LEU A 306 9.71 27.32 15.12
CA LEU A 306 10.40 26.37 14.23
C LEU A 306 10.78 27.02 12.88
N GLY A 307 10.67 28.34 12.75
CA GLY A 307 11.03 29.10 11.54
C GLY A 307 9.90 29.29 10.52
N SER A 308 8.65 29.04 10.92
CA SER A 308 7.48 29.18 10.06
C SER A 308 6.91 30.60 10.12
N ASP A 309 6.53 31.18 8.98
CA ASP A 309 5.79 32.45 8.96
C ASP A 309 4.32 32.27 9.43
N TYR A 310 3.86 31.02 9.46
CA TYR A 310 2.50 30.64 9.81
C TYR A 310 2.46 29.65 10.98
N THR A 311 1.33 29.64 11.71
CA THR A 311 1.02 28.58 12.66
C THR A 311 0.07 27.59 12.00
N GLN A 312 0.44 26.33 11.95
CA GLN A 312 -0.40 25.21 11.52
C GLN A 312 -0.24 24.05 12.49
N ILE A 313 -1.34 23.64 13.09
CA ILE A 313 -1.43 22.40 13.86
C ILE A 313 -2.49 21.54 13.18
N SER A 314 -2.14 20.32 12.82
CA SER A 314 -3.13 19.34 12.38
C SER A 314 -2.81 17.99 12.97
N ILE A 315 -3.81 17.33 13.52
CA ILE A 315 -3.71 16.00 14.12
C ILE A 315 -4.72 15.13 13.38
N SER A 316 -4.31 13.93 13.02
CA SER A 316 -5.16 12.92 12.40
C SER A 316 -4.94 11.60 13.08
N TYR A 317 -6.02 10.88 13.33
CA TYR A 317 -5.98 9.58 13.99
C TYR A 317 -7.03 8.68 13.40
N GLY A 318 -6.82 7.39 13.57
CA GLY A 318 -7.84 6.41 13.27
C GLY A 318 -7.46 5.03 13.72
N LEU A 319 -8.45 4.17 13.62
CA LEU A 319 -8.36 2.76 13.91
C LEU A 319 -9.21 1.99 12.90
N ALA A 320 -8.77 0.80 12.56
CA ALA A 320 -9.55 -0.16 11.80
C ALA A 320 -9.44 -1.54 12.44
N GLY A 321 -10.54 -2.28 12.46
CA GLY A 321 -10.64 -3.62 13.03
C GLY A 321 -11.31 -4.57 12.06
N TYR A 322 -10.82 -5.80 12.01
CA TYR A 322 -11.29 -6.86 11.13
C TYR A 322 -11.58 -8.12 11.95
N ARG A 323 -12.75 -8.70 11.70
CA ARG A 323 -13.16 -9.95 12.34
C ARG A 323 -13.76 -10.90 11.33
N LYS A 324 -13.14 -12.07 11.18
CA LYS A 324 -13.66 -13.17 10.38
C LYS A 324 -14.89 -13.77 11.04
N ILE A 325 -15.88 -14.14 10.24
CA ILE A 325 -17.06 -14.87 10.71
C ILE A 325 -16.70 -16.36 10.82
N PRO A 326 -16.76 -16.98 12.02
CA PRO A 326 -16.20 -18.32 12.27
C PRO A 326 -16.74 -19.46 11.39
N PHE A 327 -17.92 -19.30 10.80
CA PHE A 327 -18.63 -20.33 10.02
C PHE A 327 -18.79 -19.99 8.52
N LEU A 328 -18.30 -18.84 8.08
CA LEU A 328 -18.36 -18.42 6.67
C LEU A 328 -16.94 -18.20 6.14
N LYS A 329 -16.58 -18.91 5.07
CA LYS A 329 -15.22 -18.90 4.52
C LYS A 329 -14.87 -17.51 3.98
N HIS A 330 -13.87 -16.86 4.59
CA HIS A 330 -13.35 -15.52 4.22
C HIS A 330 -14.37 -14.36 4.32
N HIS A 331 -15.50 -14.54 5.00
CA HIS A 331 -16.41 -13.42 5.31
C HIS A 331 -15.86 -12.59 6.46
N VAL A 332 -15.90 -11.27 6.33
CA VAL A 332 -15.26 -10.34 7.27
C VAL A 332 -16.23 -9.22 7.64
N LEU A 333 -16.31 -8.94 8.94
CA LEU A 333 -16.83 -7.68 9.46
C LEU A 333 -15.66 -6.72 9.66
N ALA A 334 -15.72 -5.57 9.01
CA ALA A 334 -14.73 -4.51 9.13
C ALA A 334 -15.37 -3.26 9.75
N ILE A 335 -14.66 -2.65 10.69
CA ILE A 335 -15.00 -1.36 11.26
C ILE A 335 -13.80 -0.43 11.10
N ARG A 336 -14.06 0.83 10.79
CA ARG A 336 -13.03 1.86 10.77
C ARG A 336 -13.58 3.14 11.36
N PHE A 337 -12.78 3.78 12.19
CA PHE A 337 -13.01 5.13 12.67
C PHE A 337 -11.81 6.00 12.34
N ALA A 338 -12.04 7.20 11.83
CA ALA A 338 -11.01 8.21 11.67
C ALA A 338 -11.53 9.57 12.08
N GLY A 339 -10.62 10.40 12.55
CA GLY A 339 -10.91 11.79 12.80
C GLY A 339 -9.65 12.64 12.70
N GLY A 340 -9.88 13.93 12.77
CA GLY A 340 -8.79 14.90 12.75
C GLY A 340 -9.25 16.24 13.27
N TYR A 341 -8.28 17.00 13.72
CA TYR A 341 -8.44 18.39 14.17
C TYR A 341 -7.32 19.23 13.58
N GLY A 342 -7.64 20.43 13.14
CA GLY A 342 -6.81 21.31 12.36
C GLY A 342 -7.01 22.73 12.84
N SER A 343 -5.93 23.49 12.92
CA SER A 343 -5.97 24.92 13.17
C SER A 343 -4.82 25.54 12.41
N SER A 344 -5.11 26.53 11.56
CA SER A 344 -4.07 27.14 10.76
C SER A 344 -4.32 28.62 10.50
N THR A 345 -3.26 29.41 10.59
CA THR A 345 -3.22 30.78 10.05
C THR A 345 -2.83 30.81 8.57
N PHE A 346 -2.48 29.66 7.98
CA PHE A 346 -2.21 29.50 6.56
C PHE A 346 -3.52 29.14 5.85
N SER A 347 -4.05 30.06 5.05
CA SER A 347 -5.39 30.04 4.45
C SER A 347 -5.69 28.82 3.58
N ARG A 348 -4.66 28.13 3.09
CA ARG A 348 -4.77 26.97 2.20
C ARG A 348 -4.73 25.62 2.93
N ARG A 349 -4.61 25.58 4.26
CA ARG A 349 -4.55 24.34 5.06
C ARG A 349 -5.39 24.45 6.34
N GLY A 350 -5.47 23.33 7.07
CA GLY A 350 -6.22 23.25 8.33
C GLY A 350 -7.70 22.90 8.17
N VAL A 351 -8.12 22.50 6.97
CA VAL A 351 -9.49 22.08 6.67
C VAL A 351 -9.48 20.60 6.27
N PHE A 352 -10.36 19.83 6.91
CA PHE A 352 -10.71 18.47 6.53
C PHE A 352 -11.97 18.48 5.69
N VAL A 353 -12.05 17.52 4.78
CA VAL A 353 -13.16 17.38 3.84
C VAL A 353 -13.65 15.95 3.89
N VAL A 354 -14.95 15.78 4.02
CA VAL A 354 -15.65 14.49 4.07
C VAL A 354 -16.70 14.46 2.96
N GLY A 355 -16.74 13.38 2.19
CA GLY A 355 -17.69 13.22 1.09
C GLY A 355 -17.46 11.93 0.31
N GLY A 356 -18.23 11.75 -0.75
CA GLY A 356 -18.09 10.61 -1.67
C GLY A 356 -16.85 10.69 -2.55
N PHE A 357 -16.75 9.77 -3.50
CA PHE A 357 -15.65 9.71 -4.47
C PHE A 357 -15.75 10.86 -5.49
N PRO A 358 -14.66 11.59 -5.77
CA PRO A 358 -14.59 12.51 -6.91
C PRO A 358 -14.79 11.76 -8.24
N GLU A 359 -15.16 12.49 -9.29
CA GLU A 359 -15.21 11.92 -10.64
C GLU A 359 -13.80 11.47 -11.08
N GLU A 360 -13.71 10.23 -11.56
CA GLU A 360 -12.46 9.60 -11.99
C GLU A 360 -12.36 9.52 -13.52
N ASP A 361 -11.14 9.73 -14.04
CA ASP A 361 -10.74 9.23 -15.35
C ASP A 361 -10.04 7.88 -15.13
N ILE A 362 -10.82 6.81 -15.18
CA ILE A 362 -10.38 5.44 -14.93
C ILE A 362 -9.17 5.07 -15.81
N LEU A 363 -9.12 5.56 -17.05
CA LEU A 363 -8.01 5.27 -17.95
C LEU A 363 -6.73 5.93 -17.44
N MET A 364 -6.81 7.19 -17.04
CA MET A 364 -5.68 7.89 -16.44
C MET A 364 -5.29 7.27 -15.10
N ASP A 365 -6.22 6.75 -14.32
CA ASP A 365 -5.91 6.08 -13.06
C ASP A 365 -5.13 4.77 -13.26
N ILE A 366 -5.47 3.99 -14.28
CA ILE A 366 -4.68 2.80 -14.67
C ILE A 366 -3.28 3.21 -15.12
N VAL A 367 -3.18 4.22 -16.00
CA VAL A 367 -1.89 4.67 -16.57
C VAL A 367 -0.99 5.25 -15.47
N ASN A 368 -1.57 5.99 -14.54
CA ASN A 368 -0.86 6.66 -13.47
C ASN A 368 -0.64 5.76 -12.24
N MET A 369 -1.22 4.55 -12.25
CA MET A 369 -1.28 3.63 -11.11
C MET A 369 -1.82 4.32 -9.85
N THR A 370 -2.71 5.30 -10.02
CA THR A 370 -3.38 5.97 -8.92
C THR A 370 -4.47 5.07 -8.38
N ARG A 371 -4.45 4.87 -7.07
CA ARG A 371 -5.51 4.18 -6.32
C ARG A 371 -6.08 5.19 -5.35
N MET A 372 -7.41 5.32 -5.30
CA MET A 372 -8.01 6.13 -4.26
C MET A 372 -7.88 5.42 -2.91
N PHE A 373 -7.05 6.00 -2.05
CA PHE A 373 -7.08 5.82 -0.61
C PHE A 373 -7.92 6.94 0.00
N SER A 374 -9.21 6.98 -0.35
CA SER A 374 -10.15 7.90 0.28
C SER A 374 -11.14 7.10 1.10
N VAL A 375 -11.21 7.44 2.37
CA VAL A 375 -12.32 6.99 3.20
C VAL A 375 -13.45 7.94 2.91
N ALA A 376 -14.30 7.48 2.01
CA ALA A 376 -15.46 8.20 1.56
C ALA A 376 -16.60 8.10 2.58
N LEU A 377 -17.41 9.15 2.64
CA LEU A 377 -18.76 9.11 3.15
C LEU A 377 -19.67 8.80 1.94
N ARG A 378 -19.86 7.52 1.64
CA ARG A 378 -20.59 7.07 0.44
C ARG A 378 -22.07 7.46 0.52
N GLY A 379 -22.65 7.86 -0.61
CA GLY A 379 -24.04 8.37 -0.69
C GLY A 379 -24.15 9.90 -0.67
N TYR A 380 -23.02 10.60 -0.64
CA TYR A 380 -22.91 12.06 -0.64
C TYR A 380 -21.94 12.53 -1.73
N PRO A 381 -22.11 13.71 -2.32
CA PRO A 381 -21.18 14.25 -3.31
C PRO A 381 -19.76 14.43 -2.71
N PRO A 382 -18.74 14.55 -3.57
CA PRO A 382 -17.40 14.96 -3.13
C PRO A 382 -17.49 16.25 -2.32
N ALA A 383 -16.72 16.33 -1.23
CA ALA A 383 -16.70 17.49 -0.34
C ALA A 383 -18.07 17.92 0.24
N ALA A 384 -18.96 16.96 0.51
CA ALA A 384 -20.28 17.23 1.10
C ALA A 384 -20.25 17.87 2.51
N ALA A 385 -19.15 17.70 3.25
CA ALA A 385 -18.89 18.42 4.49
C ALA A 385 -17.42 18.83 4.56
N TRP A 386 -17.16 19.99 5.16
CA TRP A 386 -15.80 20.44 5.47
C TRP A 386 -15.75 21.10 6.85
N GLY A 387 -14.56 21.18 7.42
CA GLY A 387 -14.40 21.68 8.77
C GLY A 387 -12.96 21.72 9.23
N ASP A 388 -12.70 22.39 10.36
CA ASP A 388 -11.43 22.31 11.06
C ASP A 388 -11.30 21.00 11.86
N GLN A 389 -12.40 20.27 12.02
CA GLN A 389 -12.43 18.92 12.57
C GLN A 389 -13.34 18.01 11.75
N TYR A 390 -13.05 16.70 11.76
CA TYR A 390 -13.92 15.70 11.16
C TYR A 390 -13.90 14.38 11.93
N TYR A 391 -14.97 13.61 11.74
CA TYR A 391 -15.14 12.27 12.28
C TYR A 391 -15.85 11.42 11.25
N LEU A 392 -15.34 10.22 10.99
CA LEU A 392 -15.91 9.28 10.03
C LEU A 392 -15.81 7.84 10.54
N LEU A 393 -16.95 7.19 10.64
CA LEU A 393 -17.14 5.81 11.04
C LEU A 393 -17.66 5.01 9.84
N ASN A 394 -16.99 3.92 9.50
CA ASN A 394 -17.37 3.03 8.42
C ASN A 394 -17.55 1.62 8.98
N PHE A 395 -18.66 1.00 8.63
CA PHE A 395 -18.92 -0.41 8.84
C PHE A 395 -19.06 -1.11 7.50
N GLU A 396 -18.41 -2.25 7.35
CA GLU A 396 -18.54 -3.10 6.16
C GLU A 396 -18.70 -4.56 6.54
N TYR A 397 -19.63 -5.22 5.86
CA TYR A 397 -19.69 -6.66 5.77
C TYR A 397 -19.18 -7.09 4.39
N ARG A 398 -18.06 -7.80 4.36
CA ARG A 398 -17.36 -8.23 3.13
C ARG A 398 -17.66 -9.70 2.85
N ILE A 399 -18.06 -9.96 1.61
CA ILE A 399 -18.69 -11.20 1.16
C ILE A 399 -17.91 -11.72 -0.05
N PRO A 400 -17.08 -12.76 0.10
CA PRO A 400 -16.53 -13.49 -1.03
C PRO A 400 -17.66 -14.10 -1.87
N ILE A 401 -17.62 -13.95 -3.20
CA ILE A 401 -18.62 -14.55 -4.09
C ILE A 401 -18.00 -15.73 -4.83
N ILE A 402 -16.93 -15.50 -5.60
CA ILE A 402 -16.28 -16.54 -6.39
C ILE A 402 -14.81 -16.21 -6.67
N ASP A 403 -13.96 -17.23 -6.55
CA ASP A 403 -12.59 -17.24 -7.03
C ASP A 403 -12.54 -17.91 -8.40
N ILE A 404 -11.98 -17.23 -9.40
CA ILE A 404 -11.95 -17.66 -10.80
C ILE A 404 -10.53 -17.99 -11.24
N PHE A 405 -9.58 -17.09 -10.96
CA PHE A 405 -8.15 -17.17 -11.33
C PHE A 405 -7.87 -17.76 -12.72
N ARG A 406 -8.69 -17.37 -13.71
CA ARG A 406 -8.68 -17.96 -15.05
C ARG A 406 -8.50 -16.91 -16.12
N GLY A 407 -7.53 -17.15 -17.00
CA GLY A 407 -7.30 -16.39 -18.23
C GLY A 407 -7.65 -17.21 -19.47
N ILE A 408 -7.59 -16.55 -20.63
CA ILE A 408 -7.76 -17.21 -21.93
C ILE A 408 -6.37 -17.59 -22.44
N LEU A 409 -6.03 -18.88 -22.40
CA LEU A 409 -4.72 -19.40 -22.85
C LEU A 409 -3.55 -18.65 -22.17
N THR A 410 -2.59 -18.17 -22.97
CA THR A 410 -1.45 -17.34 -22.58
C THR A 410 -1.72 -15.85 -22.80
N PHE A 411 -2.97 -15.44 -22.99
CA PHE A 411 -3.30 -14.02 -23.03
C PHE A 411 -3.00 -13.41 -21.66
N PRO A 412 -2.27 -12.29 -21.58
CA PRO A 412 -1.81 -11.72 -20.32
C PRO A 412 -2.94 -10.96 -19.59
N ALA A 413 -4.13 -11.54 -19.53
CA ALA A 413 -5.25 -11.05 -18.73
C ALA A 413 -6.04 -12.22 -18.16
N SER A 414 -6.37 -12.15 -16.86
CA SER A 414 -7.21 -13.10 -16.17
C SER A 414 -8.18 -12.40 -15.22
N ILE A 415 -9.35 -13.01 -15.03
CA ILE A 415 -10.24 -12.65 -13.92
C ILE A 415 -9.80 -13.45 -12.71
N ASN A 416 -9.48 -12.75 -11.63
CA ASN A 416 -9.04 -13.37 -10.39
C ASN A 416 -10.24 -13.78 -9.55
N ARG A 417 -11.13 -12.83 -9.23
CA ARG A 417 -12.23 -13.06 -8.29
C ARG A 417 -13.30 -11.99 -8.35
N ILE A 418 -14.48 -12.34 -7.86
CA ILE A 418 -15.61 -11.45 -7.62
C ILE A 418 -15.98 -11.54 -6.13
N TYR A 419 -16.19 -10.39 -5.50
CA TYR A 419 -16.65 -10.29 -4.12
C TYR A 419 -17.55 -9.07 -3.95
N ALA A 420 -18.24 -8.97 -2.83
CA ALA A 420 -19.15 -7.87 -2.54
C ALA A 420 -18.92 -7.29 -1.15
N SER A 421 -19.44 -6.09 -0.93
CA SER A 421 -19.57 -5.49 0.39
C SER A 421 -20.98 -4.92 0.58
N ILE A 422 -21.43 -4.91 1.83
CA ILE A 422 -22.55 -4.08 2.28
C ILE A 422 -21.99 -3.15 3.33
N PHE A 423 -22.31 -1.87 3.26
CA PHE A 423 -21.68 -0.87 4.11
C PHE A 423 -22.66 0.13 4.71
N SER A 424 -22.21 0.75 5.79
CA SER A 424 -22.79 1.95 6.39
C SER A 424 -21.67 2.90 6.77
N ASP A 425 -21.75 4.12 6.28
CA ASP A 425 -20.84 5.21 6.60
C ASP A 425 -21.58 6.26 7.41
N THR A 426 -20.97 6.77 8.47
CA THR A 426 -21.55 7.83 9.31
C THR A 426 -20.46 8.77 9.76
N GLY A 427 -20.63 10.06 9.48
CA GLY A 427 -19.62 11.04 9.80
C GLY A 427 -19.98 12.44 9.36
N GLY A 428 -19.06 13.36 9.54
CA GLY A 428 -19.23 14.76 9.19
C GLY A 428 -17.95 15.55 9.41
N ALA A 429 -18.05 16.85 9.19
CA ALA A 429 -17.00 17.81 9.50
C ALA A 429 -17.64 19.05 10.12
N TRP A 430 -16.93 19.68 11.05
CA TRP A 430 -17.44 20.78 11.88
C TRP A 430 -16.38 21.88 12.03
N TRP A 431 -16.79 23.03 12.55
CA TRP A 431 -15.94 24.18 12.77
C TRP A 431 -15.84 24.56 14.25
N ALA A 432 -14.76 25.24 14.61
CA ALA A 432 -14.53 25.85 15.92
C ALA A 432 -14.55 24.85 17.09
N GLY A 433 -14.20 23.58 16.83
CA GLY A 433 -14.21 22.54 17.86
C GLY A 433 -15.62 22.18 18.38
N HIS A 434 -16.69 22.70 17.77
CA HIS A 434 -18.06 22.40 18.18
C HIS A 434 -18.58 21.17 17.43
N PHE A 435 -18.77 20.06 18.14
CA PHE A 435 -19.46 18.90 17.60
C PHE A 435 -20.98 19.08 17.73
N ASP A 436 -21.70 18.90 16.63
CA ASP A 436 -23.17 18.93 16.61
C ASP A 436 -23.72 17.68 15.90
N THR A 437 -24.72 17.06 16.50
CA THR A 437 -25.40 15.89 15.96
C THR A 437 -26.14 16.19 14.67
N ASP A 438 -26.60 17.42 14.46
CA ASP A 438 -27.31 17.82 13.23
C ASP A 438 -26.41 17.80 11.99
N GLY A 439 -25.09 17.91 12.19
CA GLY A 439 -24.09 17.84 11.12
C GLY A 439 -23.72 16.43 10.68
N ILE A 440 -24.13 15.40 11.43
CA ILE A 440 -23.85 13.99 11.13
C ILE A 440 -24.55 13.62 9.84
N LYS A 441 -23.83 12.94 8.95
CA LYS A 441 -24.33 12.41 7.70
C LYS A 441 -24.16 10.89 7.70
N THR A 442 -25.17 10.17 7.24
CA THR A 442 -25.18 8.70 7.16
C THR A 442 -25.54 8.27 5.76
N GLY A 443 -24.77 7.32 5.24
CA GLY A 443 -25.04 6.69 3.95
C GLY A 443 -24.89 5.18 4.04
N VAL A 444 -25.70 4.46 3.28
CA VAL A 444 -25.69 3.00 3.22
C VAL A 444 -25.66 2.52 1.79
N GLY A 445 -25.13 1.34 1.55
CA GLY A 445 -25.07 0.82 0.20
C GLY A 445 -24.46 -0.56 0.07
N GLY A 446 -24.25 -0.94 -1.17
CA GLY A 446 -23.66 -2.22 -1.54
C GLY A 446 -22.74 -2.07 -2.74
N GLU A 447 -21.73 -2.92 -2.79
CA GLU A 447 -20.68 -2.86 -3.81
C GLU A 447 -20.35 -4.25 -4.32
N ILE A 448 -19.96 -4.32 -5.58
CA ILE A 448 -19.39 -5.50 -6.22
C ILE A 448 -17.99 -5.13 -6.68
N PHE A 449 -17.05 -6.02 -6.41
CA PHE A 449 -15.65 -5.89 -6.78
C PHE A 449 -15.29 -6.98 -7.76
N VAL A 450 -14.57 -6.60 -8.82
CA VAL A 450 -14.04 -7.54 -9.81
C VAL A 450 -12.55 -7.32 -9.94
N SER A 451 -11.77 -8.33 -9.55
CA SER A 451 -10.31 -8.30 -9.60
C SER A 451 -9.79 -8.98 -10.87
N PHE A 452 -8.83 -8.33 -11.51
CA PHE A 452 -8.16 -8.78 -12.72
C PHE A 452 -6.65 -8.78 -12.52
N THR A 453 -5.95 -9.71 -13.17
CA THR A 453 -4.50 -9.61 -13.38
C THR A 453 -4.26 -9.31 -14.84
N TYR A 454 -3.54 -8.22 -15.13
CA TYR A 454 -3.11 -7.82 -16.47
C TYR A 454 -1.58 -7.87 -16.56
N ALA A 455 -1.04 -8.14 -17.75
CA ALA A 455 0.39 -8.25 -18.00
C ALA A 455 1.12 -9.26 -17.09
N TYR A 456 0.43 -10.24 -16.50
CA TYR A 456 0.93 -11.20 -15.49
C TYR A 456 1.29 -10.65 -14.11
N TYR A 457 1.34 -9.33 -13.91
CA TYR A 457 1.77 -8.72 -12.64
C TYR A 457 0.89 -7.56 -12.15
N LEU A 458 0.12 -6.92 -13.03
CA LEU A 458 -0.68 -5.77 -12.68
C LEU A 458 -2.07 -6.22 -12.19
N VAL A 459 -2.27 -6.20 -10.88
CA VAL A 459 -3.60 -6.47 -10.29
C VAL A 459 -4.43 -5.19 -10.26
N ILE A 460 -5.57 -5.22 -10.95
CA ILE A 460 -6.55 -4.14 -11.03
C ILE A 460 -7.85 -4.63 -10.38
N THR A 461 -8.48 -3.81 -9.54
CA THR A 461 -9.80 -4.13 -8.97
C THR A 461 -10.76 -3.02 -9.31
N PHE A 462 -11.80 -3.35 -10.05
CA PHE A 462 -12.92 -2.45 -10.31
C PHE A 462 -13.93 -2.58 -9.17
N ARG A 463 -14.35 -1.44 -8.64
CA ARG A 463 -15.38 -1.34 -7.60
C ARG A 463 -16.61 -0.69 -8.21
N PHE A 464 -17.69 -1.44 -8.28
CA PHE A 464 -19.01 -0.98 -8.73
C PHE A 464 -19.87 -0.80 -7.49
N GLY A 465 -20.20 0.44 -7.15
CA GLY A 465 -20.92 0.76 -5.92
C GLY A 465 -22.24 1.47 -6.18
N TYR A 466 -23.19 1.20 -5.32
CA TYR A 466 -24.40 1.99 -5.14
C TYR A 466 -24.52 2.42 -3.68
N ALA A 467 -24.84 3.68 -3.45
CA ALA A 467 -25.00 4.25 -2.12
C ALA A 467 -26.24 5.16 -2.07
N TYR A 468 -26.84 5.26 -0.88
CA TYR A 468 -27.92 6.18 -0.57
C TYR A 468 -27.57 6.98 0.69
N GLY A 469 -27.49 8.31 0.55
CA GLY A 469 -27.34 9.24 1.67
C GLY A 469 -28.70 9.70 2.22
N PHE A 470 -28.90 9.62 3.53
CA PHE A 470 -30.19 9.95 4.16
C PHE A 470 -30.44 11.45 4.38
N MET A 471 -29.39 12.27 4.40
CA MET A 471 -29.47 13.70 4.70
C MET A 471 -28.95 14.52 3.53
N ASP A 472 -29.38 15.78 3.40
CA ASP A 472 -28.90 16.69 2.36
C ASP A 472 -27.38 16.97 2.51
N PRO A 473 -26.59 17.06 1.42
CA PRO A 473 -26.94 16.95 0.00
C PRO A 473 -26.86 15.50 -0.54
N GLY A 474 -27.07 14.50 0.32
CA GLY A 474 -27.03 13.09 -0.01
C GLY A 474 -28.21 12.64 -0.88
N GLY A 475 -28.13 11.39 -1.33
CA GLY A 475 -29.15 10.77 -2.15
C GLY A 475 -28.62 9.55 -2.88
N HIS A 476 -29.26 9.20 -4.00
CA HIS A 476 -28.84 8.07 -4.83
C HIS A 476 -27.52 8.37 -5.54
N GLN A 477 -26.55 7.48 -5.39
CA GLN A 477 -25.27 7.56 -6.07
C GLN A 477 -24.85 6.19 -6.61
N THR A 478 -24.33 6.19 -7.83
CA THR A 478 -23.63 5.06 -8.43
C THR A 478 -22.24 5.49 -8.80
N TYR A 479 -21.24 4.66 -8.55
CA TYR A 479 -19.85 4.97 -8.87
C TYR A 479 -19.09 3.74 -9.34
N ILE A 480 -18.08 3.98 -10.16
CA ILE A 480 -17.10 3.00 -10.61
C ILE A 480 -15.73 3.61 -10.31
N VAL A 481 -14.95 2.94 -9.47
CA VAL A 481 -13.63 3.45 -9.07
C VAL A 481 -12.58 2.35 -9.05
N LEU A 482 -11.31 2.74 -9.17
CA LEU A 482 -10.15 1.87 -8.99
C LEU A 482 -9.64 1.95 -7.55
N SER A 483 -10.21 1.11 -6.68
CA SER A 483 -9.89 1.10 -5.26
C SER A 483 -10.09 -0.28 -4.65
N THR A 484 -9.34 -0.55 -3.57
CA THR A 484 -9.59 -1.70 -2.70
C THR A 484 -10.49 -1.28 -1.53
N PRO A 485 -11.21 -2.20 -0.89
CA PRO A 485 -11.82 -1.92 0.42
C PRO A 485 -10.77 -1.31 1.37
N PHE A 486 -11.21 -0.44 2.29
CA PHE A 486 -10.32 0.24 3.22
C PHE A 486 -9.58 -0.71 4.18
#